data_AF-A0A844CWS8-F1
#
_entry.id   AF-A0A844CWS8-F1
#
_cell.length_a   1.000
_cell.length_b   1.000
_cell.length_c   1.000
_cell.angle_alpha   90.00
_cell.angle_beta   90.00
_cell.angle_gamma   90.00
#
_symmetry.space_group_name_H-M   'P 1'
#
loop_
_entity.id
_entity.type
_entity.pdbx_description
1 polymer ?
#
loop_
_entity_poly.entity_id
_entity_poly.type
_entity_poly.pdbx_seq_one_letter_code
_entity_poly.pdbx_strand_id
1 'polypeptide(L)'
;MTTPIVKPFWNEPTGSWQYVFHDPATMKGAIVDPVLNYDPQAGATQTHSADEILAYVKDAGIEIVWILDTHPHADHFSAAPWLKERLGAPTAIGEHVVKVQKLWKDIYNLPADFPTDGSQWDRLFADGDEFYVGDVPVRVMFSPGHTLASITYVAGDAAFVHDTFMMPDSGTSRADFPGGSSKELYDSIQAILDLPEDTRLYVGHDYAPKGREAACMATVAEHKDSNIHLKDAPSEAEYRSVRDARDATLPLPKLMLAALQINIRGGRKPVPEENGRSYLKIPLDYFDPR
;
A
#
# COMPACT_ATOMS: atom_id res chain seq x y z
N MET A 1 -15.83 -19.59 -5.61
CA MET A 1 -14.65 -19.03 -4.91
C MET A 1 -15.06 -18.75 -3.48
N THR A 2 -14.17 -18.96 -2.51
CA THR A 2 -14.42 -18.59 -1.11
C THR A 2 -14.38 -17.05 -1.02
N THR A 3 -15.49 -16.42 -0.62
CA THR A 3 -15.59 -14.97 -0.44
C THR A 3 -15.06 -14.61 0.96
N PRO A 4 -13.92 -13.90 1.09
CA PRO A 4 -13.46 -13.44 2.39
C PRO A 4 -14.37 -12.34 2.95
N ILE A 5 -14.49 -12.30 4.28
CA ILE A 5 -15.00 -11.13 4.99
C ILE A 5 -13.89 -10.10 5.06
N VAL A 6 -14.18 -8.85 4.68
CA VAL A 6 -13.22 -7.74 4.71
C VAL A 6 -13.73 -6.65 5.64
N LYS A 7 -12.90 -6.25 6.59
CA LYS A 7 -13.13 -5.14 7.51
C LYS A 7 -12.14 -4.01 7.20
N PRO A 8 -12.61 -2.84 6.73
CA PRO A 8 -11.76 -1.68 6.48
C PRO A 8 -11.58 -0.82 7.76
N PHE A 9 -10.43 -0.13 7.84
CA PHE A 9 -10.08 0.84 8.89
C PHE A 9 -9.46 2.08 8.25
N TRP A 10 -10.15 3.22 8.35
CA TRP A 10 -9.69 4.47 7.75
C TRP A 10 -8.74 5.21 8.69
N ASN A 11 -7.56 5.58 8.20
CA ASN A 11 -6.72 6.57 8.85
C ASN A 11 -6.94 7.94 8.19
N GLU A 12 -7.90 8.71 8.71
CA GLU A 12 -8.23 10.05 8.20
C GLU A 12 -7.00 10.98 8.04
N PRO A 13 -6.02 11.03 8.96
CA PRO A 13 -4.86 11.92 8.82
C PRO A 13 -4.02 11.71 7.54
N THR A 14 -3.91 10.46 7.07
CA THR A 14 -3.15 10.09 5.86
C THR A 14 -4.05 9.79 4.66
N GLY A 15 -5.34 9.58 4.90
CA GLY A 15 -6.32 9.08 3.93
C GLY A 15 -6.20 7.58 3.66
N SER A 16 -5.32 6.87 4.38
CA SER A 16 -4.99 5.47 4.09
C SER A 16 -6.10 4.54 4.57
N TRP A 17 -6.35 3.50 3.79
CA TRP A 17 -7.18 2.37 4.18
C TRP A 17 -6.30 1.19 4.56
N GLN A 18 -6.61 0.64 5.72
CA GLN A 18 -6.05 -0.61 6.22
C GLN A 18 -7.14 -1.67 6.17
N TYR A 19 -6.77 -2.92 5.94
CA TYR A 19 -7.75 -3.99 5.85
C TYR A 19 -7.40 -5.16 6.74
N VAL A 20 -8.41 -5.75 7.35
CA VAL A 20 -8.38 -7.13 7.81
C VAL A 20 -9.29 -7.92 6.90
N PHE A 21 -8.78 -8.94 6.23
CA PHE A 21 -9.63 -9.93 5.59
C PHE A 21 -9.45 -11.29 6.22
N HIS A 22 -10.52 -12.08 6.28
CA HIS A 22 -10.45 -13.42 6.82
C HIS A 22 -11.39 -14.37 6.11
N ASP A 23 -11.01 -15.64 6.17
CA ASP A 23 -11.88 -16.76 5.83
C ASP A 23 -12.96 -16.91 6.90
N PRO A 24 -14.26 -16.85 6.55
CA PRO A 24 -15.34 -17.02 7.51
C PRO A 24 -15.44 -18.45 8.08
N ALA A 25 -14.88 -19.46 7.40
CA ALA A 25 -14.95 -20.86 7.84
C ALA A 25 -13.86 -21.18 8.87
N THR A 26 -12.61 -20.82 8.58
CA THR A 26 -11.45 -21.16 9.42
C THR A 26 -11.06 -20.06 10.40
N MET A 27 -11.59 -18.84 10.24
CA MET A 27 -11.20 -17.64 10.99
C MET A 27 -9.72 -17.26 10.85
N LYS A 28 -9.02 -17.80 9.85
CA LYS A 28 -7.68 -17.32 9.48
C LYS A 28 -7.79 -16.05 8.67
N GLY A 29 -6.96 -15.08 8.98
CA GLY A 29 -6.98 -13.76 8.34
C GLY A 29 -5.61 -13.19 8.02
N ALA A 30 -5.62 -12.09 7.29
CA ALA A 30 -4.45 -11.29 7.00
C ALA A 30 -4.76 -9.80 7.21
N ILE A 31 -3.73 -9.05 7.59
CA ILE A 31 -3.75 -7.60 7.70
C ILE A 31 -3.05 -7.03 6.47
N VAL A 32 -3.63 -6.03 5.82
CA VAL A 32 -3.08 -5.36 4.64
C VAL A 32 -2.86 -3.87 4.94
N ASP A 33 -1.65 -3.40 4.64
CA ASP A 33 -1.20 -2.01 4.74
C ASP A 33 -1.47 -1.33 6.10
N PRO A 34 -1.05 -1.94 7.23
CA PRO A 34 -1.34 -1.39 8.56
C PRO A 34 -0.54 -0.11 8.84
N VAL A 35 -1.19 0.89 9.46
CA VAL A 35 -0.60 2.21 9.75
C VAL A 35 -0.03 2.28 11.16
N LEU A 36 1.21 2.72 11.26
CA LEU A 36 1.83 3.26 12.47
C LEU A 36 1.71 4.78 12.43
N ASN A 37 0.98 5.35 13.38
CA ASN A 37 0.70 6.77 13.37
C ASN A 37 1.96 7.57 13.68
N TYR A 38 2.15 8.69 13.00
CA TYR A 38 3.33 9.53 13.13
C TYR A 38 2.95 11.01 13.23
N ASP A 39 3.45 11.66 14.27
CA ASP A 39 3.37 13.11 14.42
C ASP A 39 4.69 13.74 13.91
N PRO A 40 4.66 14.43 12.74
CA PRO A 40 5.86 15.05 12.18
C PRO A 40 6.36 16.26 12.98
N GLN A 41 5.52 16.90 13.80
CA GLN A 41 5.94 18.04 14.64
C GLN A 41 6.72 17.55 15.85
N ALA A 42 6.27 16.47 16.47
CA ALA A 42 6.92 15.89 17.64
C ALA A 42 8.01 14.85 17.28
N GLY A 43 8.03 14.35 16.04
CA GLY A 43 8.84 13.20 15.65
C GLY A 43 8.44 11.91 16.38
N ALA A 44 7.17 11.81 16.81
CA ALA A 44 6.68 10.75 17.69
C ALA A 44 5.83 9.73 16.93
N THR A 45 6.00 8.44 17.25
CA THR A 45 5.14 7.36 16.74
C THR A 45 4.07 6.98 17.76
N GLN A 46 2.86 6.71 17.32
CA GLN A 46 1.74 6.22 18.12
C GLN A 46 1.09 5.00 17.43
N THR A 47 0.30 4.24 18.17
CA THR A 47 -0.18 2.92 17.72
C THR A 47 -1.70 2.84 17.59
N HIS A 48 -2.43 3.96 17.67
CA HIS A 48 -3.90 3.92 17.73
C HIS A 48 -4.55 3.15 16.58
N SER A 49 -4.07 3.32 15.34
CA SER A 49 -4.56 2.55 14.18
C SER A 49 -4.27 1.05 14.32
N ALA A 50 -3.04 0.70 14.70
CA ALA A 50 -2.64 -0.69 14.87
C ALA A 50 -3.32 -1.37 16.08
N ASP A 51 -3.57 -0.61 17.15
CA ASP A 51 -4.31 -1.05 18.33
C ASP A 51 -5.78 -1.34 17.98
N GLU A 52 -6.41 -0.54 17.12
CA GLU A 52 -7.79 -0.77 16.65
C GLU A 52 -7.90 -2.08 15.85
N ILE A 53 -6.96 -2.31 14.91
CA ILE A 53 -6.87 -3.58 14.18
C ILE A 53 -6.64 -4.74 15.15
N LEU A 54 -5.70 -4.59 16.09
CA LEU A 54 -5.37 -5.62 17.07
C LEU A 54 -6.58 -5.98 17.97
N ALA A 55 -7.35 -4.99 18.39
CA ALA A 55 -8.56 -5.20 19.17
C ALA A 55 -9.60 -5.98 18.34
N TYR A 56 -9.87 -5.53 17.11
CA TYR A 56 -10.82 -6.21 16.22
C TYR A 56 -10.46 -7.69 16.00
N VAL A 57 -9.20 -8.00 15.66
CA VAL A 57 -8.81 -9.39 15.37
C VAL A 57 -8.91 -10.28 16.61
N LYS A 58 -8.61 -9.74 17.80
CA LYS A 58 -8.75 -10.48 19.07
C LYS A 58 -10.21 -10.70 19.44
N ASP A 59 -11.03 -9.66 19.35
CA ASP A 59 -12.45 -9.71 19.74
C ASP A 59 -13.23 -10.63 18.80
N ALA A 60 -12.90 -10.62 17.51
CA ALA A 60 -13.51 -11.51 16.51
C ALA A 60 -12.93 -12.94 16.53
N GLY A 61 -11.85 -13.20 17.25
CA GLY A 61 -11.19 -14.52 17.27
C GLY A 61 -10.52 -14.90 15.94
N ILE A 62 -9.98 -13.92 15.21
CA ILE A 62 -9.30 -14.11 13.93
C ILE A 62 -7.83 -14.47 14.18
N GLU A 63 -7.38 -15.61 13.66
CA GLU A 63 -5.97 -16.00 13.62
C GLU A 63 -5.27 -15.29 12.46
N ILE A 64 -4.47 -14.27 12.75
CA ILE A 64 -3.70 -13.57 11.71
C ILE A 64 -2.51 -14.44 11.30
N VAL A 65 -2.50 -14.85 10.03
CA VAL A 65 -1.45 -15.70 9.44
C VAL A 65 -0.53 -14.93 8.49
N TRP A 66 -0.89 -13.70 8.11
CA TRP A 66 -0.06 -12.81 7.29
C TRP A 66 -0.27 -11.34 7.66
N ILE A 67 0.81 -10.57 7.61
CA ILE A 67 0.79 -9.10 7.61
C ILE A 67 1.45 -8.64 6.31
N LEU A 68 0.68 -7.97 5.46
CA LEU A 68 1.01 -7.72 4.07
C LEU A 68 1.17 -6.22 3.84
N ASP A 69 2.26 -5.83 3.18
CA ASP A 69 2.40 -4.51 2.58
C ASP A 69 2.25 -4.66 1.05
N THR A 70 1.41 -3.84 0.42
CA THR A 70 1.25 -3.83 -1.04
C THR A 70 2.42 -3.15 -1.75
N HIS A 71 3.01 -2.15 -1.11
CA HIS A 71 4.20 -1.43 -1.57
C HIS A 71 4.83 -0.65 -0.41
N PRO A 72 6.07 -0.14 -0.55
CA PRO A 72 6.63 0.79 0.42
C PRO A 72 5.90 2.15 0.34
N HIS A 73 4.99 2.38 1.28
CA HIS A 73 4.14 3.57 1.33
C HIS A 73 4.94 4.86 1.49
N ALA A 74 4.48 5.95 0.89
CA ALA A 74 5.10 7.28 0.97
C ALA A 74 4.31 8.26 1.87
N ASP A 75 3.13 7.89 2.32
CA ASP A 75 2.19 8.76 3.01
C ASP A 75 2.01 8.39 4.49
N HIS A 76 2.39 7.18 4.91
CA HIS A 76 2.31 6.70 6.29
C HIS A 76 3.45 5.73 6.65
N PHE A 77 3.65 5.42 7.93
CA PHE A 77 4.63 4.41 8.37
C PHE A 77 3.91 3.06 8.50
N SER A 78 4.51 1.96 8.02
CA SER A 78 3.92 0.63 8.22
C SER A 78 4.05 0.17 9.68
N ALA A 79 2.93 -0.29 10.26
CA ALA A 79 2.89 -0.92 11.59
C ALA A 79 3.19 -2.43 11.55
N ALA A 80 3.59 -2.97 10.41
CA ALA A 80 3.81 -4.41 10.24
C ALA A 80 4.75 -5.04 11.31
N PRO A 81 5.90 -4.44 11.68
CA PRO A 81 6.73 -4.99 12.76
C PRO A 81 6.05 -5.02 14.12
N TRP A 82 5.31 -3.96 14.45
CA TRP A 82 4.63 -3.84 15.74
C TRP A 82 3.52 -4.89 15.90
N LEU A 83 2.78 -5.14 14.81
CA LEU A 83 1.76 -6.18 14.74
C LEU A 83 2.37 -7.58 14.74
N LYS A 84 3.47 -7.80 14.01
CA LYS A 84 4.21 -9.07 14.00
C LYS A 84 4.65 -9.48 15.40
N GLU A 85 5.22 -8.56 16.17
CA GLU A 85 5.62 -8.83 17.56
C GLU A 85 4.47 -9.30 18.46
N ARG A 86 3.24 -8.86 18.17
CA ARG A 86 2.05 -9.14 19.00
C ARG A 86 1.23 -10.33 18.53
N LEU A 87 1.25 -10.61 17.23
CA LEU A 87 0.44 -11.65 16.60
C LEU A 87 1.27 -12.88 16.20
N GLY A 88 2.60 -12.77 16.11
CA GLY A 88 3.48 -13.85 15.69
C GLY A 88 3.37 -14.20 14.19
N ALA A 89 2.66 -13.39 13.41
CA ALA A 89 2.42 -13.61 11.99
C ALA A 89 3.62 -13.13 11.13
N PRO A 90 3.97 -13.85 10.05
CA PRO A 90 4.99 -13.41 9.11
C PRO A 90 4.57 -12.16 8.33
N THR A 91 5.55 -11.33 7.98
CA THR A 91 5.37 -10.15 7.11
C THR A 91 5.77 -10.46 5.67
N ALA A 92 5.06 -9.86 4.71
CA ALA A 92 5.39 -10.02 3.30
C ALA A 92 5.15 -8.77 2.45
N ILE A 93 5.85 -8.70 1.33
CA ILE A 93 5.76 -7.65 0.30
C ILE A 93 6.17 -8.23 -1.07
N GLY A 94 5.99 -7.47 -2.16
CA GLY A 94 6.48 -7.85 -3.49
C GLY A 94 8.02 -7.84 -3.61
N GLU A 95 8.59 -8.79 -4.36
CA GLU A 95 10.05 -8.96 -4.50
C GLU A 95 10.75 -7.75 -5.12
N HIS A 96 10.04 -6.95 -5.90
CA HIS A 96 10.59 -5.74 -6.51
C HIS A 96 10.81 -4.59 -5.52
N VAL A 97 10.47 -4.77 -4.24
CA VAL A 97 10.87 -3.87 -3.15
C VAL A 97 12.37 -3.57 -3.16
N VAL A 98 13.20 -4.52 -3.59
CA VAL A 98 14.66 -4.35 -3.71
C VAL A 98 15.05 -3.19 -4.63
N LYS A 99 14.23 -2.88 -5.64
CA LYS A 99 14.46 -1.74 -6.55
C LYS A 99 14.22 -0.42 -5.81
N VAL A 100 13.13 -0.35 -5.03
CA VAL A 100 12.81 0.81 -4.19
C VAL A 100 13.85 1.01 -3.09
N GLN A 101 14.31 -0.07 -2.45
CA GLN A 101 15.38 -0.01 -1.46
C GLN A 101 16.67 0.57 -2.02
N LYS A 102 17.10 0.14 -3.22
CA LYS A 102 18.31 0.68 -3.89
C LYS A 102 18.14 2.16 -4.20
N LEU A 103 17.03 2.54 -4.82
CA LEU A 103 16.73 3.91 -5.18
C LEU A 103 16.76 4.85 -3.96
N TRP A 104 16.06 4.49 -2.89
CA TRP A 104 15.98 5.33 -1.71
C TRP A 104 17.22 5.24 -0.80
N LYS A 105 17.99 4.15 -0.85
CA LYS A 105 19.32 4.07 -0.23
C LYS A 105 20.22 5.18 -0.76
N ASP A 106 20.22 5.38 -2.08
CA ASP A 106 21.03 6.42 -2.73
C ASP A 106 20.53 7.82 -2.35
N ILE A 107 19.21 8.06 -2.43
CA ILE A 107 18.60 9.36 -2.10
C ILE A 107 18.89 9.79 -0.65
N TYR A 108 18.74 8.89 0.31
CA TYR A 108 18.98 9.18 1.73
C TYR A 108 20.47 9.09 2.11
N ASN A 109 21.35 8.71 1.19
CA ASN A 109 22.76 8.40 1.47
C ASN A 109 22.88 7.47 2.70
N LEU A 110 22.20 6.33 2.65
CA LEU A 110 22.24 5.34 3.74
C LEU A 110 23.58 4.59 3.75
N PRO A 111 23.98 4.00 4.89
CA PRO A 111 25.21 3.23 5.01
C PRO A 111 25.39 2.19 3.89
N ALA A 112 26.64 1.96 3.49
CA ALA A 112 26.97 1.04 2.41
C ALA A 112 26.48 -0.39 2.68
N ASP A 113 26.43 -0.80 3.94
CA ASP A 113 25.94 -2.09 4.43
C ASP A 113 24.42 -2.14 4.64
N PHE A 114 23.68 -1.06 4.36
CA PHE A 114 22.21 -1.10 4.37
C PHE A 114 21.71 -2.16 3.36
N PRO A 115 20.98 -3.20 3.81
CA PRO A 115 20.53 -4.28 2.93
C PRO A 115 19.41 -3.81 2.01
N THR A 116 19.58 -4.09 0.72
CA THR A 116 18.61 -3.79 -0.35
C THR A 116 18.21 -5.06 -1.09
N ASP A 117 18.04 -6.14 -0.32
CA ASP A 117 17.73 -7.49 -0.77
C ASP A 117 16.35 -7.98 -0.26
N GLY A 118 15.58 -7.09 0.38
CA GLY A 118 14.26 -7.39 0.93
C GLY A 118 14.29 -8.30 2.17
N SER A 119 15.45 -8.60 2.76
CA SER A 119 15.59 -9.42 3.98
C SER A 119 14.87 -8.89 5.21
N GLN A 120 14.32 -7.67 5.13
CA GLN A 120 13.49 -7.06 6.16
C GLN A 120 12.09 -7.70 6.28
N TRP A 121 11.61 -8.41 5.25
CA TRP A 121 10.34 -9.14 5.28
C TRP A 121 10.59 -10.66 5.35
N ASP A 122 9.64 -11.41 5.91
CA ASP A 122 9.77 -12.88 5.99
C ASP A 122 9.53 -13.55 4.62
N ARG A 123 8.72 -12.91 3.76
CA ARG A 123 8.44 -13.39 2.40
C ARG A 123 8.45 -12.25 1.39
N LEU A 124 9.15 -12.46 0.29
CA LEU A 124 9.05 -11.66 -0.92
C LEU A 124 8.21 -12.42 -1.95
N PHE A 125 7.14 -11.83 -2.46
CA PHE A 125 6.26 -12.45 -3.45
C PHE A 125 6.63 -12.02 -4.88
N ALA A 126 6.68 -13.00 -5.78
CA ALA A 126 6.78 -12.77 -7.22
C ALA A 126 5.38 -12.59 -7.85
N ASP A 127 5.34 -12.09 -9.08
CA ASP A 127 4.12 -12.09 -9.88
C ASP A 127 3.59 -13.53 -10.07
N GLY A 128 2.29 -13.71 -9.87
CA GLY A 128 1.64 -15.01 -9.99
C GLY A 128 1.85 -15.96 -8.82
N ASP A 129 2.61 -15.59 -7.77
CA ASP A 129 2.69 -16.38 -6.55
C ASP A 129 1.30 -16.59 -5.95
N GLU A 130 1.05 -17.79 -5.44
CA GLU A 130 -0.19 -18.15 -4.77
C GLU A 130 0.07 -18.63 -3.34
N PHE A 131 -0.82 -18.25 -2.43
CA PHE A 131 -0.85 -18.74 -1.07
C PHE A 131 -2.29 -18.79 -0.56
N TYR A 132 -2.48 -19.27 0.67
CA TYR A 132 -3.80 -19.41 1.27
C TYR A 132 -3.89 -18.65 2.60
N VAL A 133 -5.05 -18.06 2.84
CA VAL A 133 -5.48 -17.54 4.14
C VAL A 133 -6.71 -18.35 4.54
N GLY A 134 -6.52 -19.38 5.36
CA GLY A 134 -7.57 -20.39 5.54
C GLY A 134 -7.82 -21.14 4.24
N ASP A 135 -9.08 -21.19 3.82
CA ASP A 135 -9.51 -21.76 2.54
C ASP A 135 -9.66 -20.70 1.43
N VAL A 136 -9.25 -19.45 1.68
CA VAL A 136 -9.27 -18.37 0.69
C VAL A 136 -7.96 -18.40 -0.11
N PRO A 137 -8.00 -18.69 -1.43
CA PRO A 137 -6.81 -18.58 -2.28
C PRO A 137 -6.47 -17.11 -2.49
N VAL A 138 -5.19 -16.78 -2.39
CA VAL A 138 -4.64 -15.45 -2.63
C VAL A 138 -3.60 -15.53 -3.75
N ARG A 139 -3.83 -14.80 -4.83
CA ARG A 139 -2.89 -14.66 -5.95
C ARG A 139 -2.26 -13.27 -5.94
N VAL A 140 -0.96 -13.20 -6.14
CA VAL A 140 -0.22 -11.95 -6.24
C VAL A 140 -0.17 -11.51 -7.71
N MET A 141 -0.47 -10.24 -7.95
CA MET A 141 -0.31 -9.58 -9.25
C MET A 141 0.70 -8.45 -9.13
N PHE A 142 1.80 -8.52 -9.87
CA PHE A 142 2.69 -7.37 -10.00
C PHE A 142 1.97 -6.25 -10.74
N SER A 143 1.85 -5.10 -10.09
CA SER A 143 1.05 -3.96 -10.56
C SER A 143 1.83 -2.65 -10.39
N PRO A 144 2.95 -2.48 -11.12
CA PRO A 144 3.78 -1.29 -11.05
C PRO A 144 3.09 -0.06 -11.65
N GLY A 145 3.74 1.09 -11.47
CA GLY A 145 3.37 2.35 -12.11
C GLY A 145 3.19 3.46 -11.10
N HIS A 146 2.52 3.20 -9.98
CA HIS A 146 2.59 4.08 -8.81
C HIS A 146 3.98 4.02 -8.16
N THR A 147 4.46 2.80 -7.94
CA THR A 147 5.85 2.52 -7.56
C THR A 147 6.44 1.41 -8.43
N LEU A 148 7.76 1.21 -8.33
CA LEU A 148 8.48 0.10 -8.97
C LEU A 148 8.16 -1.29 -8.39
N ALA A 149 7.48 -1.34 -7.24
CA ALA A 149 7.37 -2.55 -6.42
C ALA A 149 5.94 -2.93 -6.06
N SER A 150 4.95 -2.17 -6.52
CA SER A 150 3.58 -2.37 -6.08
C SER A 150 3.02 -3.70 -6.56
N ILE A 151 2.29 -4.37 -5.67
CA ILE A 151 1.61 -5.63 -5.93
C ILE A 151 0.15 -5.57 -5.44
N THR A 152 -0.73 -6.25 -6.18
CA THR A 152 -2.14 -6.44 -5.83
C THR A 152 -2.31 -7.84 -5.28
N TYR A 153 -3.00 -7.95 -4.14
CA TYR A 153 -3.40 -9.24 -3.58
C TYR A 153 -4.84 -9.56 -3.98
N VAL A 154 -5.05 -10.60 -4.79
CA VAL A 154 -6.38 -11.08 -5.19
C VAL A 154 -6.77 -12.26 -4.31
N ALA A 155 -7.60 -12.02 -3.29
CA ALA A 155 -8.08 -12.99 -2.31
C ALA A 155 -9.55 -13.37 -2.60
N GLY A 156 -9.77 -14.53 -3.22
CA GLY A 156 -11.11 -14.94 -3.63
C GLY A 156 -11.76 -13.94 -4.60
N ASP A 157 -12.84 -13.27 -4.17
CA ASP A 157 -13.56 -12.23 -4.93
C ASP A 157 -13.14 -10.79 -4.56
N ALA A 158 -12.14 -10.62 -3.70
CA ALA A 158 -11.62 -9.33 -3.26
C ALA A 158 -10.20 -9.11 -3.78
N ALA A 159 -9.90 -7.90 -4.25
CA ALA A 159 -8.55 -7.51 -4.63
C ALA A 159 -8.12 -6.25 -3.87
N PHE A 160 -6.97 -6.30 -3.20
CA PHE A 160 -6.36 -5.16 -2.53
C PHE A 160 -5.43 -4.47 -3.52
N VAL A 161 -5.93 -3.44 -4.19
CA VAL A 161 -5.33 -2.83 -5.40
C VAL A 161 -4.44 -1.63 -5.10
N HIS A 162 -4.15 -1.39 -3.82
CA HIS A 162 -3.23 -0.35 -3.34
C HIS A 162 -3.48 1.01 -4.01
N ASP A 163 -2.41 1.77 -4.22
CA ASP A 163 -2.42 3.01 -4.98
C ASP A 163 -2.30 2.75 -6.49
N THR A 164 -3.10 1.84 -7.03
CA THR A 164 -3.39 1.78 -8.48
C THR A 164 -4.66 2.58 -8.80
N PHE A 165 -5.70 2.30 -8.03
CA PHE A 165 -7.03 2.90 -8.15
C PHE A 165 -7.29 3.84 -6.99
N MET A 166 -8.03 4.91 -7.27
CA MET A 166 -8.80 5.63 -6.27
C MET A 166 -10.27 5.28 -6.45
N MET A 167 -11.15 5.68 -5.52
CA MET A 167 -12.59 5.54 -5.72
C MET A 167 -13.02 6.13 -7.08
N PRO A 168 -14.07 5.61 -7.75
CA PRO A 168 -14.41 6.01 -9.12
C PRO A 168 -14.52 7.53 -9.35
N ASP A 169 -15.03 8.26 -8.36
CA ASP A 169 -15.14 9.72 -8.42
C ASP A 169 -13.81 10.48 -8.28
N SER A 170 -12.77 9.80 -7.81
CA SER A 170 -11.40 10.30 -7.62
C SER A 170 -10.41 9.82 -8.70
N GLY A 171 -10.76 8.77 -9.46
CA GLY A 171 -9.98 8.32 -10.61
C GLY A 171 -8.89 7.30 -10.25
N THR A 172 -7.64 7.63 -10.56
CA THR A 172 -6.46 6.75 -10.35
C THR A 172 -5.39 7.46 -9.54
N SER A 173 -4.46 6.70 -8.99
CA SER A 173 -3.34 7.24 -8.23
C SER A 173 -2.32 7.96 -9.11
N ARG A 174 -1.44 8.75 -8.48
CA ARG A 174 -0.32 9.45 -9.14
C ARG A 174 0.75 8.47 -9.61
N ALA A 175 1.55 8.86 -10.60
CA ALA A 175 2.62 8.04 -11.18
C ALA A 175 3.96 8.79 -11.33
N ASP A 176 4.16 9.88 -10.57
CA ASP A 176 5.32 10.79 -10.67
C ASP A 176 6.34 10.65 -9.54
N PHE A 177 6.17 9.66 -8.66
CA PHE A 177 7.22 9.32 -7.70
C PHE A 177 8.49 8.84 -8.41
N PRO A 178 9.66 8.88 -7.74
CA PRO A 178 10.86 8.24 -8.26
C PRO A 178 10.60 6.76 -8.61
N GLY A 179 10.65 6.45 -9.91
CA GLY A 179 10.34 5.12 -10.44
C GLY A 179 8.86 4.85 -10.74
N GLY A 180 7.99 5.85 -10.64
CA GLY A 180 6.63 5.79 -11.16
C GLY A 180 6.58 5.96 -12.68
N SER A 181 5.51 5.47 -13.29
CA SER A 181 5.28 5.49 -14.74
C SER A 181 3.80 5.39 -15.04
N SER A 182 3.23 6.43 -15.66
CA SER A 182 1.82 6.43 -16.09
C SER A 182 1.52 5.35 -17.13
N LYS A 183 2.54 4.95 -17.92
CA LYS A 183 2.43 3.81 -18.83
C LYS A 183 2.27 2.49 -18.06
N GLU A 184 3.20 2.19 -17.16
CA GLU A 184 3.14 0.93 -16.39
C GLU A 184 1.88 0.90 -15.52
N LEU A 185 1.46 2.05 -15.00
CA LEU A 185 0.22 2.17 -14.24
C LEU A 185 -0.99 1.81 -15.11
N TYR A 186 -1.04 2.28 -16.35
CA TYR A 186 -2.10 1.91 -17.29
C TYR A 186 -2.12 0.40 -17.56
N ASP A 187 -0.96 -0.20 -17.84
CA ASP A 187 -0.84 -1.64 -18.10
C ASP A 187 -1.33 -2.46 -16.89
N SER A 188 -0.97 -2.05 -15.67
CA SER A 188 -1.45 -2.64 -14.41
C SER A 188 -2.95 -2.49 -14.22
N ILE A 189 -3.51 -1.30 -14.51
CA ILE A 189 -4.95 -1.05 -14.44
C ILE A 189 -5.70 -1.97 -15.39
N GLN A 190 -5.25 -2.11 -16.64
CA GLN A 190 -5.91 -2.99 -17.60
C GLN A 190 -5.90 -4.45 -17.12
N ALA A 191 -4.76 -4.94 -16.63
CA ALA A 191 -4.66 -6.29 -16.09
C ALA A 191 -5.60 -6.55 -14.89
N ILE A 192 -5.81 -5.54 -14.03
CA ILE A 192 -6.75 -5.64 -12.90
C ILE A 192 -8.21 -5.52 -13.38
N LEU A 193 -8.50 -4.69 -14.37
CA LEU A 193 -9.83 -4.58 -14.97
C LEU A 193 -10.23 -5.82 -15.79
N ASP A 194 -9.28 -6.68 -16.14
CA ASP A 194 -9.53 -8.00 -16.75
C ASP A 194 -9.98 -9.06 -15.73
N LEU A 195 -9.95 -8.76 -14.43
CA LEU A 195 -10.59 -9.59 -13.41
C LEU A 195 -12.13 -9.65 -13.63
N PRO A 196 -12.83 -10.64 -13.05
CA PRO A 196 -14.30 -10.72 -13.12
C PRO A 196 -14.98 -9.42 -12.70
N GLU A 197 -16.09 -9.09 -13.36
CA GLU A 197 -16.79 -7.80 -13.17
C GLU A 197 -17.27 -7.55 -11.74
N ASP A 198 -17.57 -8.62 -11.00
CA ASP A 198 -18.01 -8.60 -9.61
C ASP A 198 -16.86 -8.58 -8.60
N THR A 199 -15.60 -8.61 -9.05
CA THR A 199 -14.43 -8.51 -8.16
C THR A 199 -14.45 -7.19 -7.41
N ARG A 200 -14.43 -7.26 -6.09
CA ARG A 200 -14.41 -6.10 -5.18
C ARG A 200 -12.99 -5.53 -5.10
N LEU A 201 -12.76 -4.34 -5.64
CA LEU A 201 -11.46 -3.68 -5.59
C LEU A 201 -11.39 -2.76 -4.36
N TYR A 202 -10.51 -3.09 -3.43
CA TYR A 202 -10.24 -2.32 -2.22
C TYR A 202 -9.04 -1.39 -2.43
N VAL A 203 -9.26 -0.08 -2.40
CA VAL A 203 -8.27 0.95 -2.74
C VAL A 203 -7.32 1.25 -1.57
N GLY A 204 -6.11 1.73 -1.85
CA GLY A 204 -5.16 2.12 -0.79
C GLY A 204 -5.57 3.38 -0.03
N HIS A 205 -6.23 4.32 -0.71
CA HIS A 205 -6.52 5.65 -0.18
C HIS A 205 -7.90 6.18 -0.57
N ASP A 206 -8.45 7.00 0.31
CA ASP A 206 -9.52 7.90 -0.04
C ASP A 206 -9.44 9.20 0.78
N TYR A 207 -9.62 10.32 0.08
CA TYR A 207 -9.51 11.66 0.65
C TYR A 207 -10.87 12.34 0.82
N ALA A 208 -11.97 11.58 0.73
CA ALA A 208 -13.34 12.06 0.98
C ALA A 208 -13.65 13.40 0.28
N PRO A 209 -13.40 13.52 -1.04
CA PRO A 209 -13.52 14.80 -1.75
C PRO A 209 -14.92 15.37 -1.63
N LYS A 210 -15.03 16.70 -1.53
CA LYS A 210 -16.32 17.41 -1.41
C LYS A 210 -17.10 17.05 -0.13
N GLY A 211 -16.43 16.49 0.88
CA GLY A 211 -17.03 16.19 2.18
C GLY A 211 -17.96 14.98 2.19
N ARG A 212 -17.83 14.08 1.19
CA ARG A 212 -18.54 12.79 1.23
C ARG A 212 -17.93 11.89 2.31
N GLU A 213 -18.64 10.84 2.70
CA GLU A 213 -18.06 9.80 3.54
C GLU A 213 -16.90 9.11 2.80
N ALA A 214 -15.88 8.72 3.58
CA ALA A 214 -14.76 7.96 3.04
C ALA A 214 -15.24 6.60 2.55
N ALA A 215 -14.79 6.21 1.36
CA ALA A 215 -15.15 4.95 0.73
C ALA A 215 -13.88 4.19 0.33
N CYS A 216 -13.95 2.88 0.34
CA CYS A 216 -12.78 2.02 0.20
C CYS A 216 -12.93 0.92 -0.86
N MET A 217 -14.11 0.76 -1.45
CA MET A 217 -14.40 -0.38 -2.32
C MET A 217 -15.35 0.00 -3.45
N ALA A 218 -14.97 -0.38 -4.67
CA ALA A 218 -15.85 -0.45 -5.82
C ALA A 218 -15.50 -1.71 -6.64
N THR A 219 -16.45 -2.24 -7.38
CA THR A 219 -16.26 -3.41 -8.24
C THR A 219 -15.53 -3.06 -9.53
N VAL A 220 -14.96 -4.06 -10.20
CA VAL A 220 -14.40 -3.90 -11.56
C VAL A 220 -15.44 -3.26 -12.50
N ALA A 221 -16.70 -3.70 -12.44
CA ALA A 221 -17.80 -3.13 -13.23
C ALA A 221 -18.00 -1.64 -12.94
N GLU A 222 -18.07 -1.25 -11.67
CA GLU A 222 -18.25 0.16 -11.28
C GLU A 222 -17.07 1.04 -11.70
N HIS A 223 -15.85 0.51 -11.63
CA HIS A 223 -14.67 1.21 -12.14
C HIS A 223 -14.73 1.41 -13.67
N LYS A 224 -15.12 0.38 -14.44
CA LYS A 224 -15.27 0.50 -15.90
C LYS A 224 -16.37 1.49 -16.29
N ASP A 225 -17.47 1.52 -15.55
CA ASP A 225 -18.62 2.39 -15.83
C ASP A 225 -18.37 3.86 -15.45
N SER A 226 -17.79 4.09 -14.26
CA SER A 226 -17.88 5.40 -13.61
C SER A 226 -16.56 6.04 -13.19
N ASN A 227 -15.42 5.32 -13.27
CA ASN A 227 -14.15 5.90 -12.87
C ASN A 227 -13.75 7.05 -13.79
N ILE A 228 -13.53 8.25 -13.24
CA ILE A 228 -13.35 9.47 -14.04
C ILE A 228 -12.13 9.45 -14.98
N HIS A 229 -11.17 8.55 -14.75
CA HIS A 229 -9.99 8.37 -15.60
C HIS A 229 -10.09 7.15 -16.53
N LEU A 230 -11.05 6.24 -16.32
CA LEU A 230 -11.10 4.93 -16.99
C LEU A 230 -12.43 4.63 -17.69
N LYS A 231 -13.50 5.37 -17.36
CA LYS A 231 -14.76 5.31 -18.09
C LYS A 231 -14.53 5.58 -19.57
N ASP A 232 -15.38 4.99 -20.41
CA ASP A 232 -15.26 5.03 -21.87
C ASP A 232 -14.02 4.32 -22.44
N ALA A 233 -13.27 3.57 -21.60
CA ALA A 233 -12.11 2.76 -21.99
C ALA A 233 -11.06 3.56 -22.81
N PRO A 234 -10.44 4.59 -22.22
CA PRO A 234 -9.46 5.42 -22.92
C PRO A 234 -8.27 4.59 -23.37
N SER A 235 -7.66 4.96 -24.49
CA SER A 235 -6.39 4.40 -24.92
C SER A 235 -5.26 4.74 -23.94
N GLU A 236 -4.15 4.01 -23.99
CA GLU A 236 -2.96 4.30 -23.17
C GLU A 236 -2.53 5.77 -23.30
N ALA A 237 -2.53 6.31 -24.54
CA ALA A 237 -2.11 7.68 -24.81
C ALA A 237 -3.05 8.71 -24.16
N GLU A 238 -4.36 8.49 -24.22
CA GLU A 238 -5.36 9.37 -23.61
C GLU A 238 -5.26 9.34 -22.08
N TYR A 239 -5.16 8.15 -21.49
CA TYR A 239 -4.96 7.99 -20.05
C TYR A 239 -3.70 8.71 -19.58
N ARG A 240 -2.57 8.47 -20.24
CA ARG A 240 -1.28 9.09 -19.88
C ARG A 240 -1.33 10.60 -20.00
N SER A 241 -1.96 11.13 -21.04
CA SER A 241 -2.14 12.58 -21.17
C SER A 241 -2.89 13.19 -19.98
N VAL A 242 -3.94 12.52 -19.47
CA VAL A 242 -4.69 12.98 -18.30
C VAL A 242 -3.84 12.83 -17.03
N ARG A 243 -3.21 11.67 -16.85
CA ARG A 243 -2.44 11.33 -15.65
C ARG A 243 -1.22 12.22 -15.48
N ASP A 244 -0.43 12.39 -16.54
CA ASP A 244 0.80 13.18 -16.53
C ASP A 244 0.49 14.68 -16.30
N ALA A 245 -0.57 15.19 -16.94
CA ALA A 245 -1.03 16.56 -16.71
C ALA A 245 -1.51 16.79 -15.27
N ARG A 246 -2.16 15.79 -14.66
CA ARG A 246 -2.60 15.86 -13.27
C ARG A 246 -1.41 15.82 -12.32
N ASP A 247 -0.47 14.91 -12.52
CA ASP A 247 0.68 14.73 -11.63
C ASP A 247 1.59 15.97 -11.59
N ALA A 248 1.72 16.69 -12.70
CA ALA A 248 2.43 17.97 -12.76
C ALA A 248 1.84 19.06 -11.84
N THR A 249 0.60 18.88 -11.33
CA THR A 249 -0.09 19.83 -10.44
C THR A 249 -0.10 19.40 -8.98
N LEU A 250 0.39 18.20 -8.65
CA LEU A 250 0.27 17.64 -7.30
C LEU A 250 1.49 17.99 -6.45
N PRO A 251 1.30 18.44 -5.20
CA PRO A 251 2.39 18.57 -4.25
C PRO A 251 2.93 17.18 -3.89
N LEU A 252 4.15 17.12 -3.36
CA LEU A 252 4.68 15.89 -2.76
C LEU A 252 3.83 15.48 -1.54
N PRO A 253 3.70 14.17 -1.25
CA PRO A 253 3.04 13.74 -0.02
C PRO A 253 3.75 14.29 1.20
N LYS A 254 2.97 14.76 2.18
CA LYS A 254 3.48 15.43 3.39
C LYS A 254 4.52 14.59 4.15
N LEU A 255 4.33 13.27 4.17
CA LEU A 255 5.18 12.34 4.92
C LEU A 255 6.19 11.60 4.02
N MET A 256 6.29 11.89 2.72
CA MET A 256 7.14 11.15 1.76
C MET A 256 8.54 10.87 2.29
N LEU A 257 9.23 11.91 2.73
CA LEU A 257 10.61 11.79 3.19
C LEU A 257 10.73 11.02 4.50
N ALA A 258 9.72 11.10 5.38
CA ALA A 258 9.71 10.39 6.64
C ALA A 258 9.31 8.91 6.47
N ALA A 259 8.27 8.65 5.68
CA ALA A 259 7.65 7.34 5.50
C ALA A 259 8.57 6.38 4.76
N LEU A 260 9.15 6.81 3.63
CA LEU A 260 9.91 5.89 2.78
C LEU A 260 11.15 5.34 3.46
N GLN A 261 11.86 6.14 4.27
CA GLN A 261 12.99 5.60 5.03
C GLN A 261 12.54 4.59 6.11
N ILE A 262 11.33 4.66 6.63
CA ILE A 262 10.78 3.63 7.52
C ILE A 262 10.35 2.40 6.72
N ASN A 263 9.66 2.60 5.60
CA ASN A 263 9.01 1.52 4.87
C ASN A 263 9.97 0.70 4.00
N ILE A 264 11.08 1.28 3.51
CA ILE A 264 12.15 0.48 2.90
C ILE A 264 12.87 -0.44 3.90
N ARG A 265 12.62 -0.27 5.20
CA ARG A 265 13.09 -1.14 6.30
C ARG A 265 12.01 -2.12 6.78
N GLY A 266 10.91 -2.25 6.03
CA GLY A 266 9.73 -3.03 6.42
C GLY A 266 9.08 -2.50 7.69
N GLY A 267 8.94 -1.18 7.82
CA GLY A 267 8.30 -0.52 8.97
C GLY A 267 9.23 -0.28 10.17
N ARG A 268 10.50 -0.69 10.10
CA ARG A 268 11.45 -0.53 11.22
C ARG A 268 12.09 0.86 11.22
N LYS A 269 12.29 1.40 12.43
CA LYS A 269 13.05 2.64 12.63
C LYS A 269 14.52 2.46 12.19
N PRO A 270 15.22 3.54 11.80
CA PRO A 270 16.67 3.51 11.63
C PRO A 270 17.36 2.99 12.89
N VAL A 271 18.50 2.32 12.73
CA VAL A 271 19.33 1.89 13.87
C VAL A 271 19.65 3.12 14.73
N PRO A 272 19.47 3.06 16.05
CA PRO A 272 19.83 4.16 16.92
C PRO A 272 21.32 4.53 16.80
N GLU A 273 21.61 5.82 16.83
CA GLU A 273 22.98 6.34 16.89
C GLU A 273 23.57 6.17 18.30
N GLU A 274 24.80 6.63 18.53
CA GLU A 274 25.57 6.44 19.78
C GLU A 274 24.84 6.91 21.05
N ASN A 275 23.90 7.85 20.91
CA ASN A 275 23.09 8.36 22.01
C ASN A 275 21.80 7.55 22.27
N GLY A 276 21.62 6.42 21.59
CA GLY A 276 20.47 5.54 21.73
C GLY A 276 19.19 6.04 21.06
N ARG A 277 19.26 7.06 20.19
CA ARG A 277 18.11 7.58 19.45
C ARG A 277 18.23 7.30 17.95
N SER A 278 17.09 7.00 17.34
CA SER A 278 16.96 6.91 15.88
C SER A 278 16.62 8.28 15.29
N TYR A 279 17.20 8.58 14.13
CA TYR A 279 17.01 9.85 13.43
C TYR A 279 16.49 9.63 12.01
N LEU A 280 15.50 10.43 11.62
CA LEU A 280 15.08 10.52 10.22
C LEU A 280 16.03 11.48 9.47
N LYS A 281 16.39 11.12 8.24
CA LYS A 281 17.21 11.96 7.36
C LYS A 281 16.34 12.68 6.34
N ILE A 282 16.59 13.96 6.11
CA ILE A 282 15.91 14.76 5.10
C ILE A 282 16.97 15.23 4.07
N PRO A 283 16.90 14.79 2.81
CA PRO A 283 17.81 15.26 1.77
C PRO A 283 17.42 16.69 1.37
N LEU A 284 18.27 17.67 1.69
CA LEU A 284 18.04 19.06 1.33
C LEU A 284 18.15 19.25 -0.18
N ASP A 285 17.21 20.01 -0.75
CA ASP A 285 17.18 20.43 -2.15
C ASP A 285 17.21 19.28 -3.20
N TYR A 286 16.85 18.06 -2.81
CA TYR A 286 16.81 16.91 -3.73
C TYR A 286 15.57 16.89 -4.62
N PHE A 287 14.43 17.31 -4.07
CA PHE A 287 13.15 17.36 -4.80
C PHE A 287 12.74 18.80 -5.04
N ASP A 288 12.23 19.08 -6.25
CA ASP A 288 11.70 20.39 -6.60
C ASP A 288 10.45 20.72 -5.76
N PRO A 289 10.31 21.97 -5.29
CA PRO A 289 9.06 22.42 -4.69
C PRO A 289 7.95 22.41 -5.76
N ARG A 290 6.84 21.73 -5.45
CA ARG A 290 5.62 21.64 -6.29
C ARG A 290 4.39 22.02 -5.50
#